data_AF-A0A2N1M1N7-F1
#
_entry.id   AF-A0A2N1M1N7-F1
#
_cell.length_a   1.000
_cell.length_b   1.000
_cell.length_c   1.000
_cell.angle_alpha   90.00
_cell.angle_beta   90.00
_cell.angle_gamma   90.00
#
_symmetry.space_group_name_H-M   'P 1'
#
loop_
_entity.id
_entity.type
_entity.pdbx_description
1 polymer ?
#
loop_
_entity_poly.entity_id
_entity_poly.type
_entity_poly.pdbx_seq_one_letter_code
_entity_poly.pdbx_strand_id
1 'polypeptide(L)'
;MIIDSSFYSIEHQNKNLHLDSFFQSPQIANLSKSLLWTKYQFYFVDSGILLFINILQALIILLTLPLYLATFYILSKYNFINNIYDEDLFSSIYFYTEHKIFKIFKKYITMTPTITFMIPYINFVNYSKDYNWFLELIRPQSSPFTETINRNIYKTWNGEALINFKWNAYGKYYYAMIWILFMALLGCFTTAATIPQKYINEEVRQQLFIASIILGFIHLFFEIRQFFYNITKWFYNFWNIFDIIAYVLSIYTSIYWLQTNDKNDNYLIQL
;
A
#
# COMPACT_ATOMS: atom_id res chain seq x y z
N MET A 1 4.75 -5.60 -22.08
CA MET A 1 6.15 -5.53 -22.54
C MET A 1 6.86 -6.74 -21.98
N ILE A 2 7.61 -7.46 -22.82
CA ILE A 2 8.34 -8.67 -22.44
C ILE A 2 9.83 -8.30 -22.47
N ILE A 3 10.54 -8.51 -21.36
CA ILE A 3 11.98 -8.26 -21.27
C ILE A 3 12.67 -9.58 -20.92
N ASP A 4 13.73 -9.91 -21.65
CA ASP A 4 14.41 -11.21 -21.62
C ASP A 4 15.28 -11.45 -20.37
N SER A 5 15.59 -10.38 -19.62
CA SER A 5 16.16 -10.46 -18.26
C SER A 5 16.16 -9.09 -17.58
N SER A 6 16.07 -9.06 -16.25
CA SER A 6 16.29 -7.84 -15.45
C SER A 6 17.77 -7.51 -15.25
N PHE A 7 18.68 -8.40 -15.68
CA PHE A 7 20.12 -8.30 -15.42
C PHE A 7 20.88 -8.13 -16.74
N TYR A 8 21.14 -6.88 -17.08
CA TYR A 8 21.82 -6.48 -18.32
C TYR A 8 23.27 -6.98 -18.45
N SER A 9 23.88 -7.49 -17.38
CA SER A 9 25.29 -7.93 -17.36
C SER A 9 25.52 -9.41 -17.71
N ILE A 10 24.46 -10.17 -18.01
CA ILE A 10 24.60 -11.61 -18.26
C ILE A 10 24.83 -11.86 -19.75
N GLU A 11 26.11 -12.01 -20.11
CA GLU A 11 26.48 -12.55 -21.41
C GLU A 11 26.11 -14.05 -21.44
N HIS A 12 25.07 -14.39 -22.20
CA HIS A 12 24.65 -15.77 -22.42
C HIS A 12 25.69 -16.46 -23.30
N GLN A 13 26.57 -17.27 -22.70
CA GLN A 13 27.42 -18.18 -23.46
C GLN A 13 26.58 -19.34 -23.97
N ASN A 14 25.89 -19.15 -25.08
CA ASN A 14 25.35 -20.25 -25.87
C ASN A 14 25.89 -20.17 -27.30
N LYS A 15 27.08 -20.72 -27.50
CA LYS A 15 27.53 -21.12 -28.84
C LYS A 15 26.74 -22.37 -29.22
N ASN A 16 25.81 -22.22 -30.16
CA ASN A 16 25.16 -23.30 -30.92
C ASN A 16 23.93 -23.98 -30.32
N LEU A 17 22.84 -23.25 -30.02
CA LEU A 17 21.51 -23.88 -29.90
C LEU A 17 20.43 -22.96 -30.48
N HIS A 18 20.37 -22.86 -31.80
CA HIS A 18 19.27 -22.19 -32.51
C HIS A 18 17.97 -23.03 -32.53
N LEU A 19 17.94 -24.23 -31.94
CA LEU A 19 16.82 -25.17 -32.07
C LEU A 19 16.29 -25.79 -30.76
N ASP A 20 16.91 -25.57 -29.59
CA ASP A 20 16.49 -26.20 -28.31
C ASP A 20 16.20 -25.18 -27.18
N SER A 21 15.49 -24.10 -27.48
CA SER A 21 15.16 -23.06 -26.48
C SER A 21 13.98 -23.40 -25.55
N PHE A 22 13.26 -24.51 -25.77
CA PHE A 22 11.98 -24.78 -25.10
C PHE A 22 12.01 -25.83 -23.98
N PHE A 23 13.15 -26.44 -23.65
CA PHE A 23 13.20 -27.49 -22.62
C PHE A 23 13.27 -26.97 -21.18
N GLN A 24 13.48 -25.68 -20.97
CA GLN A 24 13.39 -25.07 -19.65
C GLN A 24 12.22 -24.09 -19.64
N SER A 25 11.18 -24.41 -18.87
CA SER A 25 10.07 -23.50 -18.63
C SER A 25 10.62 -22.16 -18.12
N PRO A 26 10.32 -21.03 -18.76
CA PRO A 26 10.79 -19.73 -18.30
C PRO A 26 10.29 -19.48 -16.88
N GLN A 27 11.20 -19.15 -15.97
CA GLN A 27 10.83 -18.87 -14.59
C GLN A 27 10.14 -17.51 -14.51
N ILE A 28 9.02 -17.44 -13.80
CA ILE A 28 8.30 -16.19 -13.54
C ILE A 28 8.93 -15.55 -12.30
N ALA A 29 9.70 -14.48 -12.48
CA ALA A 29 10.26 -13.71 -11.37
C ALA A 29 9.30 -12.57 -10.97
N ASN A 30 8.78 -12.61 -9.74
CA ASN A 30 8.03 -11.49 -9.19
C ASN A 30 8.97 -10.48 -8.52
N LEU A 31 9.19 -9.35 -9.19
CA LEU A 31 10.05 -8.25 -8.72
C LEU A 31 9.28 -7.16 -7.94
N SER A 32 7.96 -7.29 -7.75
CA SER A 32 7.17 -6.27 -7.05
C SER A 32 7.67 -6.00 -5.62
N LYS A 33 8.28 -7.02 -4.99
CA LYS A 33 8.86 -6.93 -3.65
C LYS A 33 10.14 -6.10 -3.59
N SER A 34 10.87 -6.00 -4.70
CA SER A 34 12.11 -5.22 -4.79
C SER A 34 11.91 -3.73 -5.09
N LEU A 35 10.66 -3.25 -5.20
CA LEU A 35 10.37 -1.88 -5.60
C LEU A 35 10.94 -0.83 -4.62
N LEU A 36 10.92 -1.13 -3.32
CA LEU A 36 11.53 -0.26 -2.30
C LEU A 36 13.05 -0.21 -2.43
N TRP A 37 13.68 -1.37 -2.71
CA TRP A 37 15.11 -1.48 -2.93
C TRP A 37 15.56 -0.67 -4.15
N THR A 38 14.86 -0.80 -5.28
CA THR A 38 15.16 -0.01 -6.48
C THR A 38 14.99 1.49 -6.26
N LYS A 39 13.99 1.89 -5.45
CA LYS A 39 13.79 3.30 -5.09
C LYS A 39 14.96 3.83 -4.24
N TYR A 40 15.41 3.05 -3.26
CA TYR A 40 16.58 3.39 -2.44
C TYR A 40 17.84 3.61 -3.29
N GLN A 41 18.15 2.69 -4.19
CA GLN A 41 19.30 2.78 -5.09
C GLN A 41 19.25 4.03 -5.96
N PHE A 42 18.09 4.34 -6.53
CA PHE A 42 17.91 5.54 -7.36
C PHE A 42 18.16 6.85 -6.62
N TYR A 43 17.65 6.99 -5.38
CA TYR A 43 17.93 8.18 -4.56
C TYR A 43 19.41 8.28 -4.17
N PHE A 44 20.08 7.14 -3.97
CA PHE A 44 21.49 7.12 -3.64
C PHE A 44 22.33 7.73 -4.77
N VAL A 45 22.06 7.34 -6.02
CA VAL A 45 22.71 7.86 -7.24
C VAL A 45 22.58 9.38 -7.36
N ASP A 46 21.36 9.91 -7.19
CA ASP A 46 21.06 11.33 -7.40
C ASP A 46 21.66 12.23 -6.30
N SER A 47 21.95 11.65 -5.14
CA SER A 47 22.28 12.42 -3.94
C SER A 47 23.74 12.86 -3.84
N GLY A 48 24.69 12.24 -4.56
CA GLY A 48 26.11 12.64 -4.52
C GLY A 48 26.69 12.76 -3.10
N ILE A 49 26.16 12.01 -2.12
CA ILE A 49 26.47 12.22 -0.70
C ILE A 49 27.77 11.54 -0.30
N LEU A 50 28.67 12.40 0.18
CA LEU A 50 29.80 12.27 1.11
C LEU A 50 30.44 10.86 1.26
N LEU A 51 31.68 10.78 0.77
CA LEU A 51 32.69 9.73 1.01
C LEU A 51 32.76 9.25 2.47
N PHE A 52 32.37 10.09 3.44
CA PHE A 52 32.27 9.74 4.86
C PHE A 52 31.20 8.69 5.18
N ILE A 53 30.00 8.77 4.59
CA ILE A 53 28.94 7.77 4.80
C ILE A 53 29.41 6.41 4.28
N ASN A 54 30.07 6.40 3.12
CA ASN A 54 30.65 5.22 2.51
C ASN A 54 31.73 4.56 3.39
N ILE A 55 32.60 5.35 4.03
CA ILE A 55 33.61 4.82 4.97
C ILE A 55 32.94 4.19 6.20
N LEU A 56 31.95 4.88 6.78
CA LEU A 56 31.22 4.37 7.95
C LEU A 56 30.51 3.05 7.62
N GLN A 57 29.87 2.98 6.46
CA GLN A 57 29.21 1.78 5.96
C GLN A 57 30.19 0.62 5.79
N ALA A 58 31.33 0.84 5.14
CA ALA A 58 32.36 -0.19 4.97
C ALA A 58 32.86 -0.75 6.32
N LEU A 59 33.01 0.11 7.33
CA LEU A 59 33.43 -0.29 8.67
C LEU A 59 32.37 -1.16 9.36
N ILE A 60 31.08 -0.84 9.19
CA ILE A 60 29.96 -1.64 9.70
C ILE A 60 29.91 -3.01 9.01
N ILE A 61 30.09 -3.08 7.68
CA ILE A 61 30.15 -4.35 6.94
C ILE A 61 31.28 -5.22 7.48
N LEU A 62 32.46 -4.64 7.66
CA LEU A 62 33.63 -5.37 8.12
C LEU A 62 33.41 -5.99 9.50
N LEU A 63 32.76 -5.26 10.41
CA LEU A 63 32.46 -5.73 11.76
C LEU A 63 31.37 -6.83 11.78
N THR A 64 30.45 -6.81 10.81
CA THR A 64 29.25 -7.67 10.79
C THR A 64 29.21 -8.66 9.63
N LEU A 65 30.36 -8.91 8.98
CA LEU A 65 30.47 -9.60 7.70
C LEU A 65 29.67 -10.92 7.60
N PRO A 66 29.69 -11.84 8.59
CA PRO A 66 28.93 -13.10 8.48
C PRO A 66 27.41 -12.89 8.49
N LEU A 67 26.92 -11.98 9.34
CA LEU A 67 25.51 -11.62 9.43
C LEU A 67 25.06 -10.85 8.19
N TYR A 68 25.92 -9.98 7.69
CA TYR A 68 25.69 -9.21 6.47
C TYR A 68 25.49 -10.13 5.26
N LEU A 69 26.39 -11.10 5.02
CA LEU A 69 26.26 -12.04 3.91
C LEU A 69 25.00 -12.91 4.02
N ALA A 70 24.68 -13.38 5.23
CA ALA A 70 23.49 -14.20 5.46
C ALA A 70 22.18 -13.42 5.20
N THR A 71 22.12 -12.17 5.66
CA THR A 71 20.93 -11.32 5.47
C THR A 71 20.73 -10.96 4.00
N PHE A 72 21.80 -10.53 3.29
CA PHE A 72 21.71 -10.24 1.86
C PHE A 72 21.36 -11.46 1.01
N TYR A 73 21.89 -12.65 1.35
CA TYR A 73 21.49 -13.89 0.69
C TYR A 73 20.00 -14.18 0.85
N ILE A 74 19.45 -14.04 2.06
CA ILE A 74 18.01 -14.24 2.30
C ILE A 74 17.19 -13.21 1.51
N LEU A 75 17.58 -11.93 1.56
CA LEU A 75 16.90 -10.83 0.87
C LEU A 75 16.93 -10.99 -0.65
N SER A 76 18.07 -11.40 -1.21
CA SER A 76 18.25 -11.71 -2.64
C SER A 76 17.38 -12.91 -3.05
N LYS A 77 17.42 -14.02 -2.28
CA LYS A 77 16.64 -15.24 -2.55
C LYS A 77 15.13 -15.02 -2.61
N TYR A 78 14.60 -14.08 -1.85
CA TYR A 78 13.17 -13.74 -1.83
C TYR A 78 12.79 -12.55 -2.74
N ASN A 79 13.68 -12.11 -3.63
CA ASN A 79 13.53 -10.99 -4.56
C ASN A 79 13.19 -9.65 -3.86
N PHE A 80 13.71 -9.43 -2.64
CA PHE A 80 13.63 -8.12 -1.98
C PHE A 80 14.75 -7.18 -2.43
N ILE A 81 15.93 -7.73 -2.70
CA ILE A 81 17.10 -7.03 -3.26
C ILE A 81 17.35 -7.62 -4.65
N ASN A 82 17.76 -6.78 -5.59
CA ASN A 82 18.13 -7.19 -6.95
C ASN A 82 19.39 -6.43 -7.40
N ASN A 83 20.09 -6.99 -8.39
CA ASN A 83 21.24 -6.36 -9.03
C ASN A 83 20.89 -5.56 -10.30
N ILE A 84 19.69 -4.96 -10.35
CA ILE A 84 19.29 -4.08 -11.46
C ILE A 84 20.03 -2.74 -11.34
N TYR A 85 20.20 -2.27 -10.10
CA TYR A 85 20.97 -1.09 -9.74
C TYR A 85 21.83 -1.44 -8.52
N ASP A 86 23.15 -1.39 -8.66
CA ASP A 86 24.13 -1.72 -7.60
C ASP A 86 25.05 -0.53 -7.34
N GLU A 87 24.46 0.59 -6.94
CA GLU A 87 25.15 1.88 -6.90
C GLU A 87 25.73 2.18 -5.51
N ASP A 88 25.14 1.61 -4.45
CA ASP A 88 25.70 1.70 -3.12
C ASP A 88 26.82 0.67 -2.86
N LEU A 89 27.73 1.00 -1.93
CA LEU A 89 28.86 0.14 -1.60
C LEU A 89 28.44 -1.21 -1.01
N PHE A 90 27.31 -1.31 -0.31
CA PHE A 90 26.86 -2.61 0.20
C PHE A 90 26.46 -3.52 -0.95
N SER A 91 25.49 -3.10 -1.76
CA SER A 91 24.99 -3.96 -2.84
C SER A 91 26.10 -4.35 -3.81
N SER A 92 26.93 -3.40 -4.22
CA SER A 92 28.03 -3.65 -5.14
C SER A 92 29.03 -4.68 -4.59
N ILE A 93 29.43 -4.60 -3.31
CA ILE A 93 30.33 -5.59 -2.70
C ILE A 93 29.66 -6.96 -2.62
N TYR A 94 28.41 -7.04 -2.15
CA TYR A 94 27.69 -8.30 -2.07
C TYR A 94 27.54 -8.95 -3.45
N PHE A 95 26.96 -8.24 -4.43
CA PHE A 95 26.74 -8.78 -5.77
C PHE A 95 28.04 -9.06 -6.51
N TYR A 96 29.13 -8.32 -6.26
CA TYR A 96 30.45 -8.66 -6.77
C TYR A 96 30.97 -9.99 -6.20
N THR A 97 30.87 -10.18 -4.88
CA THR A 97 31.29 -11.43 -4.23
C THR A 97 30.41 -12.60 -4.66
N GLU A 98 29.09 -12.42 -4.70
CA GLU A 98 28.12 -13.38 -5.20
C GLU A 98 28.40 -13.71 -6.67
N HIS A 99 28.65 -12.74 -7.53
CA HIS A 99 28.99 -12.97 -8.94
C HIS A 99 30.29 -13.75 -9.10
N LYS A 100 31.31 -13.47 -8.29
CA LYS A 100 32.59 -14.19 -8.31
C LYS A 100 32.42 -15.65 -7.85
N ILE A 101 31.65 -15.87 -6.79
CA ILE A 101 31.28 -17.21 -6.30
C ILE A 101 30.43 -17.93 -7.37
N PHE A 102 29.41 -17.26 -7.88
CA PHE A 102 28.52 -17.76 -8.92
C PHE A 102 29.30 -18.13 -10.18
N LYS A 103 30.29 -17.34 -10.62
CA LYS A 103 31.14 -17.66 -11.78
C LYS A 103 31.92 -18.97 -11.60
N ILE A 104 32.34 -19.29 -10.37
CA ILE A 104 32.99 -20.56 -10.04
C ILE A 104 31.98 -21.71 -10.14
N PHE A 105 30.74 -21.51 -9.66
CA PHE A 105 29.67 -22.51 -9.71
C PHE A 105 28.97 -22.62 -11.07
N LYS A 106 28.99 -21.58 -11.90
CA LYS A 106 28.34 -21.49 -13.23
C LYS A 106 28.91 -22.52 -14.20
N LYS A 107 30.14 -22.97 -13.99
CA LYS A 107 30.73 -24.10 -14.72
C LYS A 107 29.87 -25.39 -14.60
N TYR A 108 29.01 -25.48 -13.59
CA TYR A 108 28.19 -26.65 -13.28
C TYR A 108 26.68 -26.39 -13.33
N ILE A 109 26.22 -25.15 -13.62
CA ILE A 109 24.80 -24.78 -13.60
C ILE A 109 24.37 -24.23 -14.96
N THR A 110 23.33 -24.83 -15.53
CA THR A 110 22.66 -24.31 -16.73
C THR A 110 21.66 -23.25 -16.29
N MET A 111 21.85 -21.99 -16.67
CA MET A 111 20.90 -20.93 -16.32
C MET A 111 19.64 -21.04 -17.16
N THR A 112 18.49 -21.06 -16.50
CA THR A 112 17.18 -21.00 -17.14
C THR A 112 16.91 -19.58 -17.62
N PRO A 113 16.45 -19.37 -18.86
CA PRO A 113 16.00 -18.06 -19.31
C PRO A 113 14.80 -17.58 -18.48
N THR A 114 14.77 -16.28 -18.14
CA THR A 114 13.75 -15.68 -17.27
C THR A 114 13.04 -14.58 -18.03
N ILE A 115 11.76 -14.80 -18.36
CA ILE A 115 10.96 -13.82 -19.07
C ILE A 115 10.21 -12.96 -18.05
N THR A 116 10.44 -11.65 -18.05
CA THR A 116 9.71 -10.72 -17.19
C THR A 116 8.53 -10.10 -17.94
N PHE A 117 7.32 -10.37 -17.44
CA PHE A 117 6.10 -9.76 -17.96
C PHE A 117 5.83 -8.43 -17.24
N MET A 118 5.84 -7.35 -18.01
CA MET A 118 5.55 -6.01 -17.52
C MET A 118 4.23 -5.49 -18.09
N ILE A 119 3.36 -5.02 -17.20
CA ILE A 119 2.08 -4.41 -17.55
C ILE A 119 2.36 -3.02 -18.15
N PRO A 120 1.84 -2.68 -19.34
CA PRO A 120 2.17 -1.44 -20.05
C PRO A 120 1.57 -0.16 -19.44
N TYR A 121 0.89 -0.25 -18.29
CA TYR A 121 0.22 0.87 -17.63
C TYR A 121 1.15 1.66 -16.69
N ILE A 122 2.28 2.16 -17.22
CA ILE A 122 3.37 2.78 -16.45
C ILE A 122 2.89 3.96 -15.57
N ASN A 123 1.98 4.80 -16.10
CA ASN A 123 1.46 5.97 -15.38
C ASN A 123 0.31 5.66 -14.41
N PHE A 124 -0.15 4.41 -14.33
CA PHE A 124 -1.26 4.02 -13.47
C PHE A 124 -0.76 3.57 -12.08
N VAL A 125 0.56 3.49 -11.90
CA VAL A 125 1.23 3.03 -10.68
C VAL A 125 1.88 4.17 -9.90
N ASN A 126 2.22 5.28 -10.55
CA ASN A 126 2.95 6.39 -9.95
C ASN A 126 2.05 7.59 -9.64
N TYR A 127 2.29 8.22 -8.49
CA TYR A 127 1.74 9.54 -8.16
C TYR A 127 2.47 10.64 -8.94
N SER A 128 1.83 11.81 -9.08
CA SER A 128 2.45 12.98 -9.73
C SER A 128 3.76 13.37 -9.04
N LYS A 129 4.71 13.94 -9.79
CA LYS A 129 5.96 14.49 -9.26
C LYS A 129 5.70 15.59 -8.22
N ASP A 130 4.61 16.32 -8.38
CA ASP A 130 4.21 17.44 -7.51
C ASP A 130 3.24 17.01 -6.39
N TYR A 131 3.28 15.72 -6.02
CA TYR A 131 2.44 15.16 -4.97
C TYR A 131 2.72 15.84 -3.62
N ASN A 132 1.65 16.30 -2.96
CA ASN A 132 1.70 16.87 -1.62
C ASN A 132 0.70 16.17 -0.71
N TRP A 133 1.22 15.46 0.29
CA TRP A 133 0.43 14.66 1.23
C TRP A 133 -0.62 15.48 1.99
N PHE A 134 -0.31 16.74 2.36
CA PHE A 134 -1.23 17.60 3.11
C PHE A 134 -2.40 18.05 2.24
N LEU A 135 -2.11 18.42 0.98
CA LEU A 135 -3.16 18.74 0.02
C LEU A 135 -4.01 17.52 -0.31
N GLU A 136 -3.42 16.31 -0.37
CA GLU A 136 -4.17 15.07 -0.62
C GLU A 136 -5.16 14.74 0.51
N LEU A 137 -4.84 15.13 1.76
CA LEU A 137 -5.74 14.93 2.89
C LEU A 137 -7.04 15.73 2.70
N ILE A 138 -6.97 16.95 2.18
CA ILE A 138 -8.12 17.85 1.99
C ILE A 138 -8.78 17.62 0.62
N ARG A 139 -7.97 17.53 -0.43
CA ARG A 139 -8.41 17.41 -1.82
C ARG A 139 -7.59 16.34 -2.55
N PRO A 140 -8.10 15.11 -2.66
CA PRO A 140 -7.38 14.05 -3.34
C PRO A 140 -7.19 14.42 -4.83
N GLN A 141 -5.95 14.30 -5.32
CA GLN A 141 -5.67 14.47 -6.74
C GLN A 141 -6.08 13.21 -7.50
N SER A 142 -6.64 13.40 -8.68
CA SER A 142 -6.92 12.30 -9.59
C SER A 142 -5.61 11.67 -10.07
N SER A 143 -5.58 10.35 -10.09
CA SER A 143 -4.51 9.60 -10.75
C SER A 143 -4.87 9.38 -12.23
N PRO A 144 -3.88 9.19 -13.12
CA PRO A 144 -4.14 8.77 -14.49
C PRO A 144 -5.01 7.51 -14.55
N PHE A 145 -4.88 6.61 -13.56
CA PHE A 145 -5.76 5.44 -13.42
C PHE A 145 -7.22 5.83 -13.24
N THR A 146 -7.53 6.72 -12.30
CA THR A 146 -8.93 7.13 -12.04
C THR A 146 -9.56 7.95 -13.16
N GLU A 147 -8.77 8.68 -13.94
CA GLU A 147 -9.27 9.51 -15.04
C GLU A 147 -9.49 8.73 -16.33
N THR A 148 -8.57 7.82 -16.65
CA THR A 148 -8.53 7.17 -17.97
C THR A 148 -9.13 5.75 -17.96
N ILE A 149 -9.62 5.28 -16.81
CA ILE A 149 -10.32 3.99 -16.74
C ILE A 149 -11.50 3.98 -17.70
N ASN A 150 -11.46 3.04 -18.64
CA ASN A 150 -12.56 2.70 -19.51
C ASN A 150 -13.01 1.26 -19.22
N ARG A 151 -14.29 0.96 -19.45
CA ARG A 151 -14.87 -0.38 -19.35
C ARG A 151 -14.07 -1.46 -20.10
N ASN A 152 -13.35 -1.08 -21.16
CA ASN A 152 -12.49 -1.99 -21.91
C ASN A 152 -11.33 -2.57 -21.08
N ILE A 153 -10.88 -1.90 -20.02
CA ILE A 153 -9.81 -2.41 -19.13
C ILE A 153 -10.24 -3.75 -18.50
N TYR A 154 -11.50 -3.87 -18.09
CA TYR A 154 -12.06 -5.10 -17.51
C TYR A 154 -12.13 -6.28 -18.48
N LYS A 155 -11.95 -6.05 -19.78
CA LYS A 155 -12.00 -7.10 -20.81
C LYS A 155 -10.61 -7.68 -21.14
N THR A 156 -9.54 -7.09 -20.61
CA THR A 156 -8.16 -7.46 -20.96
C THR A 156 -7.46 -8.11 -19.77
N TRP A 157 -6.62 -9.11 -20.03
CA TRP A 157 -5.82 -9.77 -18.98
C TRP A 157 -4.88 -8.79 -18.25
N ASN A 158 -4.35 -7.79 -18.97
CA ASN A 158 -3.53 -6.73 -18.38
C ASN A 158 -4.33 -5.87 -17.39
N GLY A 159 -5.58 -5.55 -17.72
CA GLY A 159 -6.47 -4.79 -16.84
C GLY A 159 -6.90 -5.59 -15.62
N GLU A 160 -7.21 -6.88 -15.80
CA GLU A 160 -7.51 -7.80 -14.70
C GLU A 160 -6.33 -7.89 -13.72
N ALA A 161 -5.10 -8.12 -14.23
CA ALA A 161 -3.90 -8.18 -13.40
C ALA A 161 -3.67 -6.86 -12.63
N LEU A 162 -3.89 -5.71 -13.28
CA LEU A 162 -3.74 -4.40 -12.64
C LEU A 162 -4.77 -4.17 -11.52
N ILE A 163 -6.04 -4.52 -11.75
CA ILE A 163 -7.11 -4.39 -10.75
C ILE A 163 -6.85 -5.33 -9.57
N ASN A 164 -6.51 -6.59 -9.85
CA ASN A 164 -6.16 -7.58 -8.83
C ASN A 164 -4.97 -7.11 -7.99
N PHE A 165 -3.95 -6.52 -8.62
CA PHE A 165 -2.83 -5.93 -7.90
C PHE A 165 -3.28 -4.79 -6.98
N LYS A 166 -4.03 -3.80 -7.48
CA LYS A 166 -4.48 -2.65 -6.67
C LYS A 166 -5.43 -3.06 -5.54
N TRP A 167 -6.34 -3.99 -5.80
CA TRP A 167 -7.25 -4.53 -4.78
C TRP A 167 -6.50 -5.28 -3.69
N ASN A 168 -5.56 -6.16 -4.06
CA ASN A 168 -4.80 -6.96 -3.10
C ASN A 168 -3.75 -6.16 -2.33
N ALA A 169 -3.16 -5.13 -2.95
CA ALA A 169 -2.16 -4.29 -2.32
C ALA A 169 -2.80 -3.25 -1.38
N TYR A 170 -3.89 -2.61 -1.82
CA TYR A 170 -4.46 -1.45 -1.12
C TYR A 170 -5.96 -1.58 -0.88
N GLY A 171 -6.73 -1.88 -1.93
CA GLY A 171 -8.19 -1.75 -1.93
C GLY A 171 -8.90 -2.52 -0.82
N LYS A 172 -8.54 -3.80 -0.62
CA LYS A 172 -9.18 -4.65 0.38
C LYS A 172 -8.98 -4.16 1.82
N TYR A 173 -7.83 -3.56 2.12
CA TYR A 173 -7.52 -3.06 3.46
C TYR A 173 -8.28 -1.77 3.76
N TYR A 174 -8.32 -0.83 2.80
CA TYR A 174 -9.12 0.38 2.91
C TYR A 174 -10.61 0.06 3.04
N TYR A 175 -11.11 -0.85 2.20
CA TYR A 175 -12.50 -1.30 2.26
C TYR A 175 -12.84 -1.90 3.62
N ALA A 176 -12.02 -2.85 4.11
CA ALA A 176 -12.24 -3.48 5.41
C ALA A 176 -12.19 -2.46 6.56
N MET A 177 -11.25 -1.51 6.53
CA MET A 177 -11.13 -0.48 7.55
C MET A 177 -12.38 0.42 7.62
N ILE A 178 -12.84 0.92 6.46
CA ILE A 178 -14.05 1.76 6.38
C ILE A 178 -15.26 0.97 6.88
N TRP A 179 -15.38 -0.30 6.47
CA TRP A 179 -16.49 -1.16 6.86
C TRP A 179 -16.50 -1.46 8.37
N ILE A 180 -15.35 -1.75 8.96
CA ILE A 180 -15.22 -1.96 10.41
C ILE A 180 -15.60 -0.69 11.18
N LEU A 181 -15.13 0.48 10.74
CA LEU A 181 -15.50 1.77 11.35
C LEU A 181 -17.01 2.03 11.26
N PHE A 182 -17.64 1.67 10.13
CA PHE A 182 -19.08 1.78 9.96
C PHE A 182 -19.84 0.85 10.91
N MET A 183 -19.42 -0.41 11.00
CA MET A 183 -20.04 -1.39 11.91
C MET A 183 -19.85 -1.00 13.38
N ALA A 184 -18.71 -0.40 13.73
CA ALA A 184 -18.48 0.14 15.06
C ALA A 184 -19.44 1.30 15.37
N LEU A 185 -19.61 2.26 14.44
CA LEU A 185 -20.57 3.35 14.58
C LEU A 185 -21.98 2.81 14.78
N LEU A 186 -22.41 1.90 13.90
CA LEU A 186 -23.74 1.29 13.94
C LEU A 186 -23.95 0.54 15.26
N GLY A 187 -22.98 -0.26 15.69
CA GLY A 187 -23.02 -1.01 16.93
C GLY A 187 -23.12 -0.11 18.16
N CYS A 188 -22.25 0.90 18.29
CA CYS A 188 -22.26 1.83 19.41
C CYS A 188 -23.59 2.60 19.49
N PHE A 189 -24.05 3.12 18.36
CA PHE A 189 -25.27 3.93 18.32
C PHE A 189 -26.52 3.09 18.64
N THR A 190 -26.67 1.94 17.99
CA THR A 190 -27.84 1.08 18.18
C THR A 190 -27.89 0.48 19.58
N THR A 191 -26.76 0.05 20.14
CA THR A 191 -26.72 -0.48 21.51
C THR A 191 -27.11 0.59 22.53
N ALA A 192 -26.60 1.82 22.40
CA ALA A 192 -26.95 2.92 23.29
C ALA A 192 -28.42 3.36 23.16
N ALA A 193 -28.97 3.36 21.94
CA ALA A 193 -30.32 3.83 21.66
C ALA A 193 -31.42 2.79 21.93
N THR A 194 -31.13 1.49 21.79
CA THR A 194 -32.16 0.44 21.87
C THR A 194 -32.20 -0.29 23.20
N ILE A 195 -31.06 -0.38 23.92
CA ILE A 195 -31.01 -1.11 25.19
C ILE A 195 -31.67 -0.26 26.29
N PRO A 196 -32.70 -0.78 26.98
CA PRO A 196 -33.32 -0.04 28.08
C PRO A 196 -32.33 0.24 29.21
N GLN A 197 -32.47 1.40 29.85
CA GLN A 197 -31.60 1.87 30.95
C GLN A 197 -31.50 0.88 32.13
N LYS A 198 -32.50 0.00 32.30
CA LYS A 198 -32.48 -1.07 33.30
C LYS A 198 -31.36 -2.11 33.07
N TYR A 199 -30.90 -2.29 31.84
CA TYR A 199 -29.97 -3.35 31.45
C TYR A 199 -28.55 -2.85 31.10
N ILE A 200 -28.35 -1.54 31.02
CA ILE A 200 -27.05 -0.93 30.71
C ILE A 200 -26.72 0.16 31.73
N ASN A 201 -25.46 0.20 32.17
CA ASN A 201 -25.00 1.27 33.05
C ASN A 201 -25.05 2.62 32.31
N GLU A 202 -25.49 3.66 32.99
CA GLU A 202 -25.63 5.02 32.43
C GLU A 202 -24.31 5.54 31.89
N GLU A 203 -23.23 5.37 32.66
CA GLU A 203 -21.90 5.81 32.26
C GLU A 203 -21.44 5.14 30.94
N VAL A 204 -21.68 3.83 30.83
CA VAL A 204 -21.34 3.06 29.61
C VAL A 204 -22.19 3.54 28.43
N ARG A 205 -23.49 3.81 28.65
CA ARG A 205 -24.39 4.33 27.63
C ARG A 205 -23.94 5.71 27.13
N GLN A 206 -23.53 6.60 28.03
CA GLN A 206 -22.98 7.92 27.68
C GLN A 206 -21.68 7.78 26.87
N GLN A 207 -20.77 6.89 27.29
CA GLN A 207 -19.54 6.60 26.54
C GLN A 207 -19.82 6.08 25.12
N LEU A 208 -20.84 5.23 24.95
CA LEU A 208 -21.26 4.73 23.62
C LEU A 208 -21.80 5.86 22.73
N PHE A 209 -22.55 6.81 23.29
CA PHE A 209 -22.99 8.00 22.53
C PHE A 209 -21.81 8.90 22.15
N ILE A 210 -20.86 9.14 23.06
CA ILE A 210 -19.63 9.90 22.77
C ILE A 210 -18.83 9.20 21.66
N ALA A 211 -18.66 7.88 21.74
CA ALA A 211 -17.99 7.10 20.70
C ALA A 211 -18.71 7.20 19.35
N SER A 212 -20.05 7.16 19.35
CA SER A 212 -20.87 7.33 18.15
C SER A 212 -20.68 8.71 17.51
N ILE A 213 -20.57 9.77 18.31
CA ILE A 213 -20.27 11.13 17.82
C ILE A 213 -18.91 11.16 17.13
N ILE A 214 -17.86 10.64 17.79
CA ILE A 214 -16.50 10.62 17.24
C ILE A 214 -16.44 9.83 15.93
N LEU A 215 -17.00 8.62 15.92
CA LEU A 215 -17.04 7.76 14.73
C LEU A 215 -17.85 8.39 13.60
N GLY A 216 -18.98 9.05 13.91
CA GLY A 216 -19.78 9.79 12.96
C GLY A 216 -18.99 10.92 12.29
N PHE A 217 -18.22 11.69 13.06
CA PHE A 217 -17.37 12.75 12.50
C PHE A 217 -16.25 12.20 11.59
N ILE A 218 -15.68 11.05 11.94
CA ILE A 218 -14.67 10.38 11.10
C ILE A 218 -15.28 9.99 9.73
N HIS A 219 -16.49 9.44 9.71
CA HIS A 219 -17.18 9.11 8.46
C HIS A 219 -17.58 10.36 7.66
N LEU A 220 -18.07 11.41 8.32
CA LEU A 220 -18.35 12.69 7.67
C LEU A 220 -17.10 13.29 7.02
N PHE A 221 -15.94 13.18 7.67
CA PHE A 221 -14.68 13.62 7.09
C PHE A 221 -14.39 12.89 5.77
N PHE A 222 -14.61 11.57 5.69
CA PHE A 222 -14.46 10.82 4.43
C PHE A 222 -15.45 11.27 3.36
N GLU A 223 -16.71 11.53 3.72
CA GLU A 223 -17.72 12.02 2.76
C GLU A 223 -17.41 13.43 2.24
N ILE A 224 -16.96 14.33 3.10
CA ILE A 224 -16.53 15.68 2.71
C ILE A 224 -15.35 15.62 1.73
N ARG A 225 -14.41 14.68 1.91
CA ARG A 225 -13.32 14.47 0.95
C ARG A 225 -13.84 14.02 -0.42
N GLN A 226 -14.79 13.09 -0.46
CA GLN A 226 -15.42 12.65 -1.71
C GLN A 226 -16.19 13.80 -2.39
N PHE A 227 -16.83 14.65 -1.60
CA PHE A 227 -17.51 15.85 -2.08
C PHE A 227 -16.53 16.81 -2.77
N PHE A 228 -15.40 17.13 -2.13
CA PHE A 228 -14.37 17.99 -2.73
C PHE A 228 -13.69 17.38 -3.97
N TYR A 229 -13.64 16.05 -4.05
CA TYR A 229 -13.08 15.36 -5.22
C TYR A 229 -13.92 15.60 -6.48
N ASN A 230 -15.24 15.41 -6.40
CA ASN A 230 -16.14 15.66 -7.54
C ASN A 230 -17.57 15.97 -7.06
N ILE A 231 -17.84 17.26 -6.84
CA ILE A 231 -19.12 17.78 -6.32
C ILE A 231 -20.30 17.28 -7.16
N THR A 232 -20.20 17.38 -8.48
CA THR A 232 -21.29 16.98 -9.39
C THR A 232 -21.59 15.50 -9.25
N LYS A 233 -20.57 14.63 -9.37
CA LYS A 233 -20.75 13.18 -9.27
C LYS A 233 -21.25 12.77 -7.88
N TRP A 234 -20.80 13.49 -6.84
CA TRP A 234 -21.20 13.24 -5.47
C TRP A 234 -22.71 13.45 -5.27
N PHE A 235 -23.27 14.56 -5.76
CA PHE A 235 -24.72 14.83 -5.67
C PHE A 235 -25.59 13.87 -6.49
N TYR A 236 -25.10 13.40 -7.64
CA TYR A 236 -25.83 12.43 -8.46
C TYR A 236 -25.80 11.00 -7.88
N ASN A 237 -24.97 10.74 -6.86
CA ASN A 237 -24.95 9.44 -6.21
C ASN A 237 -25.91 9.42 -5.01
N PHE A 238 -27.00 8.67 -5.15
CA PHE A 238 -27.99 8.48 -4.09
C PHE A 238 -27.39 7.98 -2.77
N TRP A 239 -26.40 7.07 -2.85
CA TRP A 239 -25.77 6.49 -1.65
C TRP A 239 -25.03 7.52 -0.80
N ASN A 240 -24.37 8.50 -1.43
CA ASN A 240 -23.63 9.53 -0.72
C ASN A 240 -24.56 10.42 0.13
N ILE A 241 -25.77 10.70 -0.37
CA ILE A 241 -26.79 11.46 0.36
C ILE A 241 -27.31 10.64 1.54
N PHE A 242 -27.60 9.36 1.31
CA PHE A 242 -28.04 8.44 2.37
C PHE A 242 -26.99 8.34 3.49
N ASP A 243 -25.71 8.21 3.14
CA ASP A 243 -24.60 8.10 4.08
C ASP A 243 -24.47 9.37 4.95
N ILE A 244 -24.54 10.57 4.35
CA ILE A 244 -24.55 11.82 5.13
C ILE A 244 -25.72 11.84 6.12
N ILE A 245 -26.92 11.49 5.67
CA ILE A 245 -28.10 11.47 6.54
C ILE A 245 -27.89 10.51 7.70
N ALA A 246 -27.39 9.30 7.45
CA ALA A 246 -27.12 8.31 8.48
C ALA A 246 -26.12 8.82 9.53
N TYR A 247 -25.00 9.41 9.08
CA TYR A 247 -23.97 9.93 9.99
C TYR A 247 -24.46 11.16 10.77
N VAL A 248 -25.08 12.14 10.11
CA VAL A 248 -25.60 13.34 10.78
C VAL A 248 -26.68 13.00 11.79
N LEU A 249 -27.62 12.10 11.44
CA LEU A 249 -28.66 11.67 12.37
C LEU A 249 -28.05 10.98 13.60
N SER A 250 -27.07 10.08 13.41
CA SER A 250 -26.41 9.39 14.52
C SER A 250 -25.71 10.37 15.48
N ILE A 251 -25.06 11.41 14.95
CA ILE A 251 -24.40 12.45 15.75
C ILE A 251 -25.44 13.30 16.48
N TYR A 252 -26.43 13.83 15.76
CA TYR A 252 -27.44 14.72 16.34
C TYR A 252 -28.23 14.04 17.45
N THR A 253 -28.68 12.81 17.21
CA THR A 253 -29.42 12.03 18.21
C THR A 253 -28.54 11.71 19.42
N SER A 254 -27.28 11.33 19.23
CA SER A 254 -26.35 11.09 20.34
C SER A 254 -26.14 12.35 21.20
N ILE A 255 -25.97 13.53 20.58
CA ILE A 255 -25.83 14.80 21.31
C ILE A 255 -27.11 15.12 22.08
N TYR A 256 -28.28 14.95 21.45
CA TYR A 256 -29.57 15.23 22.08
C TYR A 256 -29.81 14.35 23.32
N TRP A 257 -29.48 13.05 23.23
CA TRP A 257 -29.61 12.12 24.36
C TRP A 257 -28.68 12.47 25.52
N LEU A 258 -27.41 12.82 25.24
CA LEU A 258 -26.46 13.26 26.27
C LEU A 258 -26.96 14.52 27.01
N GLN A 259 -27.43 15.52 26.28
CA GLN A 259 -27.96 16.75 26.88
C GLN A 259 -29.22 16.52 27.74
N THR A 260 -30.03 15.52 27.39
CA THR A 260 -31.26 15.21 28.12
C THR A 260 -30.96 14.46 29.43
N ASN A 261 -29.96 13.58 29.42
CA ASN A 261 -29.52 12.89 30.63
C ASN A 261 -28.91 13.88 31.65
N ASP A 262 -28.05 14.82 31.22
CA ASP A 262 -27.48 15.86 32.10
C ASP A 262 -28.57 16.70 32.79
N LYS A 263 -29.70 16.93 32.12
CA LYS A 263 -30.83 17.66 32.72
C LYS A 263 -31.54 16.83 33.78
N ASN A 264 -31.76 15.54 33.55
CA ASN A 264 -32.44 14.66 34.51
C ASN A 264 -31.61 14.47 35.79
N ASP A 265 -30.29 14.35 35.69
CA ASP A 265 -29.41 14.23 36.86
C ASP A 265 -29.42 15.50 37.71
N ASN A 266 -29.46 16.68 37.08
CA ASN A 266 -29.58 17.96 37.80
C ASN A 266 -30.91 18.12 38.56
N TYR A 267 -32.01 17.58 38.04
CA TYR A 267 -33.29 17.59 38.76
C TYR A 267 -33.31 16.63 39.96
N LEU A 268 -32.57 15.52 39.91
CA LEU A 268 -32.44 14.57 41.02
C LEU A 268 -31.57 15.10 42.18
N ILE A 269 -30.61 15.99 41.90
CA ILE A 269 -29.73 16.59 42.92
C ILE A 269 -30.41 17.74 43.68
N GLN A 270 -31.50 18.31 43.14
CA GLN A 270 -32.25 19.41 43.76
C GLN A 270 -33.43 18.99 44.65
N LEU A 271 -33.66 17.68 44.81
CA LEU A 271 -34.70 17.07 45.65
C LEU A 271 -34.10 16.46 46.93
#